data_AF-A0A2M7TYV6-F1
#
_entry.id   AF-A0A2M7TYV6-F1
#
_cell.length_a   1.000
_cell.length_b   1.000
_cell.length_c   1.000
_cell.angle_alpha   90.00
_cell.angle_beta   90.00
_cell.angle_gamma   90.00
#
_symmetry.space_group_name_H-M   'P 1'
#
loop_
_entity.id
_entity.type
_entity.pdbx_description
1 polymer ?
#
loop_
_entity_poly.entity_id
_entity_poly.type
_entity_poly.pdbx_seq_one_letter_code
_entity_poly.pdbx_strand_id
1 'polypeptide(L)'
;MSPNVELPKNLKLQLDEFINLQLERCLKHYCDPKLRNTMKENFVWLNQFSTLHFQTRIQRAKELSSPEVTQAKNLAKEYIGIHNHDFFVTCVDGRNMPTIMFSKPPQVGGTLRTPAGVVNGFMEGQDDTSVYIDYESYVVKQIMTLLLEKAGDTIYYGLDSHLGCAARTLIHSTEGGKQVDGGVRTDIINKLMTAKGILQLRKDLYDQGEKVAEIIPIFFSFDPLKGGVINGLETRVNDKDVANFGFTEDILNKLASENKIVRTFDLLKDDKTIELLSAAIRPGTADFRNNYPRSLLKNWLATTKLYNQGDGKVFHIILDRLRNVYSQNTIADLTLRQKAKFLLKNLVTRFSIAGSEDAWPYANHQEELIVITDGGYAPFPALDAFAVFPRDPFLLTNTKLTIDLIRNFRKSGKLKDPIKTSTFTQDDFFSSPVFISNKSILRNFQEKSWSAIQRLGIDAKCSHIKWDDPKMLEWRKSDLQKYLYNAVKEKNVEIDFGDAIRFIDGMYELFDRMRQMMKDKNFRQMILHGNIVVFNTLVDHNRTPRYIVQFVV
;
A
#
# COMPACT_ATOMS: atom_id res chain seq x y z
N MET A 1 8.61 -7.06 -19.55
CA MET A 1 8.05 -6.83 -20.91
C MET A 1 7.28 -5.52 -20.87
N SER A 2 7.34 -4.69 -21.92
CA SER A 2 6.51 -3.47 -21.95
C SER A 2 5.04 -3.87 -22.11
N PRO A 3 4.08 -3.25 -21.38
CA PRO A 3 2.66 -3.52 -21.57
C PRO A 3 2.26 -3.28 -23.02
N ASN A 4 1.59 -4.23 -23.68
CA ASN A 4 1.03 -4.02 -25.02
C ASN A 4 -0.32 -3.28 -24.97
N VAL A 5 -0.46 -2.34 -24.03
CA VAL A 5 -1.72 -1.63 -23.77
C VAL A 5 -1.53 -0.18 -24.18
N GLU A 6 -2.27 0.28 -25.17
CA GLU A 6 -2.29 1.69 -25.54
C GLU A 6 -3.08 2.53 -24.53
N LEU A 7 -2.67 3.79 -24.34
CA LEU A 7 -3.45 4.74 -23.57
C LEU A 7 -4.71 5.15 -24.35
N PRO A 8 -5.87 5.25 -23.70
CA PRO A 8 -7.04 5.87 -24.31
C PRO A 8 -6.69 7.27 -24.86
N LYS A 9 -7.17 7.60 -26.06
CA LYS A 9 -6.82 8.86 -26.76
C LYS A 9 -6.98 10.09 -25.87
N ASN A 10 -8.10 10.19 -25.16
CA ASN A 10 -8.37 11.33 -24.27
C ASN A 10 -7.36 11.41 -23.11
N LEU A 11 -7.01 10.27 -22.51
CA LEU A 11 -6.02 10.23 -21.43
C LEU A 11 -4.63 10.61 -21.94
N LYS A 12 -4.26 10.19 -23.15
CA LYS A 12 -3.00 10.56 -23.79
C LYS A 12 -2.93 12.07 -24.07
N LEU A 13 -4.01 12.65 -24.60
CA LEU A 13 -4.11 14.09 -24.81
C LEU A 13 -3.95 14.87 -23.50
N GLN A 14 -4.68 14.48 -22.45
CA GLN A 14 -4.56 15.11 -21.12
C GLN A 14 -3.17 14.98 -20.51
N LEU A 15 -2.50 13.85 -20.72
CA LEU A 15 -1.14 13.61 -20.30
C LEU A 15 -0.16 14.55 -21.01
N ASP A 16 -0.22 14.60 -22.34
CA ASP A 16 0.67 15.44 -23.15
C ASP A 16 0.45 16.93 -22.86
N GLU A 17 -0.80 17.36 -22.70
CA GLU A 17 -1.16 18.73 -22.31
C GLU A 17 -0.58 19.09 -20.93
N PHE A 18 -0.76 18.22 -19.92
CA PHE A 18 -0.23 18.44 -18.58
C PHE A 18 1.29 18.61 -18.59
N ILE A 19 2.00 17.70 -19.28
CA ILE A 19 3.46 17.69 -19.34
C ILE A 19 3.97 18.96 -20.01
N ASN A 20 3.36 19.36 -21.13
CA ASN A 20 3.76 20.57 -21.86
C ASN A 20 3.55 21.82 -21.01
N LEU A 21 2.38 21.96 -20.39
CA LEU A 21 2.07 23.11 -19.53
C LEU A 21 3.01 23.18 -18.31
N GLN A 22 3.28 22.03 -17.67
CA GLN A 22 4.19 21.99 -16.52
C GLN A 22 5.64 22.30 -16.93
N LEU A 23 6.10 21.81 -18.09
CA LEU A 23 7.42 22.15 -18.64
C LEU A 23 7.55 23.65 -18.88
N GLU A 24 6.56 24.27 -19.53
CA GLU A 24 6.57 25.71 -19.81
C GLU A 24 6.70 26.54 -18.53
N ARG A 25 6.06 26.11 -17.43
CA ARG A 25 6.16 26.78 -16.14
C ARG A 25 7.51 26.57 -15.48
N CYS A 26 8.00 25.34 -15.43
CA CYS A 26 9.34 25.06 -14.91
C CYS A 26 10.40 25.89 -15.65
N LEU A 27 10.31 25.99 -16.98
CA LEU A 27 11.25 26.77 -17.78
C LEU A 27 11.23 28.27 -17.47
N LYS A 28 10.17 28.85 -16.90
CA LYS A 28 10.17 30.25 -16.45
C LYS A 28 11.11 30.50 -15.27
N HIS A 29 11.46 29.46 -14.51
CA HIS A 29 12.39 29.54 -13.37
C HIS A 29 13.87 29.40 -13.76
N TYR A 30 14.18 29.11 -15.02
CA TYR A 30 15.55 28.91 -15.49
C TYR A 30 15.91 29.89 -16.61
N CYS A 31 16.91 30.74 -16.35
CA CYS A 31 17.51 31.62 -17.37
C CYS A 31 18.68 30.95 -18.10
N ASP A 32 19.38 30.01 -17.45
CA ASP A 32 20.52 29.28 -18.02
C ASP A 32 20.07 28.32 -19.14
N PRO A 33 20.56 28.49 -20.39
CA PRO A 33 20.27 27.58 -21.50
C PRO A 33 20.55 26.10 -21.20
N LYS A 34 21.61 25.78 -20.45
CA LYS A 34 22.00 24.40 -20.14
C LYS A 34 20.96 23.72 -19.25
N LEU A 35 20.56 24.40 -18.17
CA LEU A 35 19.51 23.91 -17.26
C LEU A 35 18.15 23.80 -17.97
N ARG A 36 17.82 24.74 -18.87
CA ARG A 36 16.60 24.66 -19.69
C ARG A 36 16.61 23.42 -20.60
N ASN A 37 17.73 23.08 -21.21
CA ASN A 37 17.84 21.88 -22.05
C ASN A 37 17.73 20.59 -21.21
N THR A 38 18.41 20.54 -20.06
CA THR A 38 18.28 19.42 -19.11
C THR A 38 16.82 19.22 -18.68
N MET A 39 16.10 20.31 -18.41
CA MET A 39 14.69 20.25 -18.05
C MET A 39 13.81 19.70 -19.18
N LYS A 40 14.08 20.06 -20.44
CA LYS A 40 13.36 19.50 -21.60
C LYS A 40 13.58 17.99 -21.73
N GLU A 41 14.82 17.54 -21.60
CA GLU A 41 15.17 16.11 -21.63
C GLU A 41 14.48 15.33 -20.50
N ASN A 42 14.48 15.89 -19.29
CA ASN A 42 13.75 15.35 -18.14
C ASN A 42 12.24 15.21 -18.42
N PHE A 43 11.62 16.17 -19.11
CA PHE A 43 10.19 16.11 -19.43
C PHE A 43 9.87 15.17 -20.60
N VAL A 44 10.81 14.96 -21.53
CA VAL A 44 10.71 13.89 -22.54
C VAL A 44 10.74 12.52 -21.85
N TRP A 45 11.69 12.30 -20.95
CA TRP A 45 11.75 11.08 -20.13
C TRP A 45 10.48 10.90 -19.28
N LEU A 46 10.01 11.98 -18.63
CA LEU A 46 8.80 11.95 -17.82
C LEU A 46 7.56 11.55 -18.64
N ASN A 47 7.44 11.98 -19.89
CA ASN A 47 6.33 11.54 -20.77
C ASN A 47 6.39 10.04 -21.04
N GLN A 48 7.58 9.50 -21.33
CA GLN A 48 7.76 8.06 -21.52
C GLN A 48 7.47 7.28 -20.24
N PHE A 49 7.96 7.76 -19.10
CA PHE A 49 7.76 7.15 -17.78
C PHE A 49 6.29 7.15 -17.34
N SER A 50 5.62 8.30 -17.42
CA SER A 50 4.21 8.43 -17.07
C SER A 50 3.31 7.64 -18.03
N THR A 51 3.65 7.58 -19.33
CA THR A 51 2.97 6.70 -20.28
C THR A 51 3.07 5.25 -19.84
N LEU A 52 4.29 4.74 -19.58
CA LEU A 52 4.51 3.38 -19.09
C LEU A 52 3.75 3.10 -17.78
N HIS A 53 3.74 4.07 -16.86
CA HIS A 53 2.98 4.00 -15.62
C HIS A 53 1.49 3.77 -15.89
N PHE A 54 0.85 4.65 -16.67
CA PHE A 54 -0.58 4.56 -16.93
C PHE A 54 -0.95 3.29 -17.70
N GLN A 55 -0.14 2.86 -18.68
CA GLN A 55 -0.35 1.59 -19.40
C GLN A 55 -0.33 0.40 -18.44
N THR A 56 0.64 0.37 -17.52
CA THR A 56 0.79 -0.69 -16.51
C THR A 56 -0.41 -0.70 -15.55
N ARG A 57 -0.94 0.47 -15.16
CA ARG A 57 -2.12 0.57 -14.30
C ARG A 57 -3.39 0.12 -15.02
N ILE A 58 -3.56 0.47 -16.30
CA ILE A 58 -4.68 -0.02 -17.13
C ILE A 58 -4.61 -1.53 -17.32
N GLN A 59 -3.43 -2.09 -17.61
CA GLN A 59 -3.25 -3.53 -17.70
C GLN A 59 -3.70 -4.23 -16.42
N ARG A 60 -3.18 -3.81 -15.26
CA ARG A 60 -3.57 -4.40 -13.97
C ARG A 60 -5.08 -4.25 -13.73
N ALA A 61 -5.68 -3.10 -14.02
CA ALA A 61 -7.11 -2.90 -13.83
C ALA A 61 -7.96 -3.86 -14.68
N LYS A 62 -7.56 -4.14 -15.93
CA LYS A 62 -8.18 -5.17 -16.79
C LYS A 62 -8.05 -6.56 -16.18
N GLU A 63 -6.88 -6.90 -15.65
CA GLU A 63 -6.63 -8.18 -14.98
C GLU A 63 -7.55 -8.40 -13.76
N LEU A 64 -7.91 -7.35 -13.01
CA LEU A 64 -8.79 -7.46 -11.83
C LEU A 64 -10.22 -7.87 -12.17
N SER A 65 -10.65 -7.64 -13.41
CA SER A 65 -11.98 -8.01 -13.92
C SER A 65 -12.03 -9.41 -14.51
N SER A 66 -10.91 -10.15 -14.51
CA SER A 66 -10.85 -11.50 -15.07
C SER A 66 -11.69 -12.52 -14.27
N PRO A 67 -12.23 -13.56 -14.92
CA PRO A 67 -12.90 -14.67 -14.25
C PRO A 67 -12.02 -15.34 -13.18
N GLU A 68 -10.72 -15.50 -13.44
CA GLU A 68 -9.78 -16.13 -12.53
C GLU A 68 -9.62 -15.34 -11.23
N VAL A 69 -9.55 -14.00 -11.33
CA VAL A 69 -9.52 -13.13 -10.14
C VAL A 69 -10.84 -13.24 -9.37
N THR A 70 -11.97 -13.30 -10.06
CA THR A 70 -13.30 -13.46 -9.41
C THR A 70 -13.39 -14.79 -8.67
N GLN A 71 -12.96 -15.89 -9.29
CA GLN A 71 -12.92 -17.19 -8.64
C GLN A 71 -11.97 -17.20 -7.44
N ALA A 72 -10.79 -16.58 -7.55
CA ALA A 72 -9.86 -16.46 -6.43
C ALA A 72 -10.45 -15.65 -5.25
N LYS A 73 -11.22 -14.58 -5.53
CA LYS A 73 -11.96 -13.84 -4.48
C LYS A 73 -12.95 -14.72 -3.75
N ASN A 74 -13.67 -15.58 -4.46
CA ASN A 74 -14.65 -16.49 -3.86
C ASN A 74 -13.97 -17.53 -2.97
N LEU A 75 -12.90 -18.17 -3.45
CA LEU A 75 -12.10 -19.11 -2.66
C LEU A 75 -11.52 -18.44 -1.40
N ALA A 76 -11.07 -17.19 -1.51
CA ALA A 76 -10.58 -16.44 -0.37
C ALA A 76 -11.68 -16.13 0.66
N LYS A 77 -12.87 -15.71 0.21
CA LYS A 77 -14.02 -15.48 1.10
C LYS A 77 -14.45 -16.75 1.82
N GLU A 78 -14.50 -17.88 1.11
CA GLU A 78 -14.77 -19.20 1.71
C GLU A 78 -13.73 -19.57 2.75
N TYR A 79 -12.44 -19.36 2.42
CA TYR A 79 -11.35 -19.61 3.35
C TYR A 79 -11.45 -18.73 4.60
N ILE A 80 -11.78 -17.45 4.46
CA ILE A 80 -11.91 -16.51 5.58
C ILE A 80 -13.15 -16.88 6.43
N GLY A 81 -14.28 -17.17 5.79
CA GLY A 81 -15.58 -17.47 6.39
C GLY A 81 -16.63 -16.40 6.09
N ILE A 82 -17.90 -16.79 5.97
CA ILE A 82 -18.99 -15.89 5.53
C ILE A 82 -19.29 -14.72 6.49
N HIS A 83 -19.04 -14.90 7.79
CA HIS A 83 -19.17 -13.89 8.85
C HIS A 83 -17.83 -13.34 9.32
N ASN A 84 -16.78 -13.52 8.52
CA ASN A 84 -15.42 -13.15 8.88
C ASN A 84 -14.84 -12.17 7.86
N HIS A 85 -14.01 -11.24 8.35
CA HIS A 85 -13.32 -10.25 7.52
C HIS A 85 -11.85 -10.19 7.88
N ASP A 86 -10.96 -9.89 6.93
CA ASP A 86 -9.53 -9.75 7.18
C ASP A 86 -8.99 -8.38 6.76
N PHE A 87 -8.42 -7.65 7.71
CA PHE A 87 -7.82 -6.34 7.47
C PHE A 87 -6.35 -6.39 7.84
N PHE A 88 -5.48 -5.88 6.96
CA PHE A 88 -4.04 -5.82 7.22
C PHE A 88 -3.58 -4.39 7.40
N VAL A 89 -2.69 -4.19 8.37
CA VAL A 89 -1.84 -3.01 8.47
C VAL A 89 -0.42 -3.44 8.17
N THR A 90 0.13 -2.95 7.07
CA THR A 90 1.49 -3.29 6.58
C THR A 90 2.29 -2.04 6.28
N CYS A 91 3.61 -2.17 6.17
CA CYS A 91 4.46 -1.05 5.75
C CYS A 91 4.22 -0.64 4.29
N VAL A 92 4.51 0.61 3.95
CA VAL A 92 4.59 1.10 2.55
C VAL A 92 5.74 0.48 1.76
N ASP A 93 6.70 -0.16 2.43
CA ASP A 93 7.81 -0.92 1.83
C ASP A 93 7.28 -1.87 0.74
N GLY A 94 7.69 -1.69 -0.50
CA GLY A 94 7.26 -2.47 -1.66
C GLY A 94 7.78 -3.90 -1.65
N ARG A 95 8.70 -4.28 -0.75
CA ARG A 95 9.02 -5.68 -0.46
C ARG A 95 7.96 -6.34 0.42
N ASN A 96 7.10 -5.54 1.06
CA ASN A 96 6.11 -5.97 2.05
C ASN A 96 4.67 -5.76 1.53
N MET A 97 4.35 -6.35 0.38
CA MET A 97 3.02 -6.23 -0.25
C MET A 97 2.14 -7.43 0.11
N PRO A 98 0.88 -7.24 0.56
CA PRO A 98 -0.02 -8.34 0.89
C PRO A 98 -0.22 -9.37 -0.23
N THR A 99 -0.11 -8.95 -1.49
CA THR A 99 -0.14 -9.84 -2.66
C THR A 99 1.00 -10.86 -2.64
N ILE A 100 2.24 -10.46 -2.34
CA ILE A 100 3.38 -11.39 -2.35
C ILE A 100 3.53 -12.12 -1.01
N MET A 101 2.92 -11.61 0.06
CA MET A 101 2.91 -12.25 1.37
C MET A 101 1.83 -13.33 1.45
N PHE A 102 0.63 -13.03 0.97
CA PHE A 102 -0.57 -13.84 1.20
C PHE A 102 -1.42 -14.04 -0.06
N SER A 103 -0.94 -13.62 -1.24
CA SER A 103 -1.74 -13.62 -2.48
C SER A 103 -3.13 -13.04 -2.25
N LYS A 104 -3.20 -11.92 -1.50
CA LYS A 104 -4.46 -11.29 -1.11
C LYS A 104 -5.20 -10.83 -2.37
N PRO A 105 -6.42 -11.33 -2.63
CA PRO A 105 -7.21 -10.87 -3.77
C PRO A 105 -7.60 -9.40 -3.62
N PRO A 106 -7.83 -8.71 -4.75
CA PRO A 106 -8.34 -7.35 -4.70
C PRO A 106 -9.76 -7.36 -4.12
N GLN A 107 -10.16 -6.32 -3.40
CA GLN A 107 -11.54 -6.13 -2.88
C GLN A 107 -12.04 -7.25 -1.93
N VAL A 108 -11.15 -8.08 -1.37
CA VAL A 108 -11.48 -9.02 -0.29
C VAL A 108 -10.78 -8.54 0.97
N GLY A 109 -11.57 -8.23 2.01
CA GLY A 109 -11.07 -7.58 3.20
C GLY A 109 -10.50 -6.19 2.93
N GLY A 110 -9.53 -5.77 3.74
CA GLY A 110 -8.86 -4.48 3.59
C GLY A 110 -7.35 -4.50 3.82
N THR A 111 -6.69 -3.45 3.36
CA THR A 111 -5.27 -3.21 3.67
C THR A 111 -5.05 -1.71 3.83
N LEU A 112 -4.52 -1.34 4.98
CA LEU A 112 -3.94 -0.04 5.27
C LEU A 112 -2.42 -0.16 5.14
N ARG A 113 -1.80 0.71 4.35
CA ARG A 113 -0.35 0.76 4.20
C ARG A 113 0.16 2.12 4.64
N THR A 114 0.96 2.14 5.70
CA THR A 114 1.56 3.35 6.29
C THR A 114 3.03 3.10 6.57
N PRO A 115 3.89 4.13 6.68
CA PRO A 115 5.29 3.91 7.01
C PRO A 115 5.45 3.15 8.32
N ALA A 116 6.28 2.09 8.31
CA ALA A 116 6.40 1.11 9.40
C ALA A 116 5.05 0.47 9.83
N GLY A 117 4.00 0.55 9.00
CA GLY A 117 2.65 0.13 9.35
C GLY A 117 2.08 0.87 10.56
N VAL A 118 2.59 2.05 10.91
CA VAL A 118 2.17 2.80 12.10
C VAL A 118 0.75 3.33 11.91
N VAL A 119 -0.10 3.13 12.92
CA VAL A 119 -1.48 3.61 12.95
C VAL A 119 -1.57 4.76 13.93
N ASN A 120 -1.59 5.98 13.39
CA ASN A 120 -1.72 7.20 14.19
C ASN A 120 -3.13 7.24 14.78
N GLY A 121 -3.26 7.09 16.09
CA GLY A 121 -4.57 7.02 16.76
C GLY A 121 -4.56 6.20 18.05
N PHE A 122 -3.61 5.28 18.19
CA PHE A 122 -3.39 4.49 19.40
C PHE A 122 -1.94 4.67 19.84
N MET A 123 -1.74 5.17 21.05
CA MET A 123 -0.43 5.54 21.58
C MET A 123 -0.24 5.00 23.00
N GLU A 124 1.01 4.92 23.45
CA GLU A 124 1.29 4.66 24.87
C GLU A 124 0.63 5.75 25.72
N GLY A 125 -0.10 5.32 26.75
CA GLY A 125 -0.63 6.23 27.75
C GLY A 125 0.46 6.68 28.71
N GLN A 126 0.09 7.52 29.68
CA GLN A 126 1.05 7.99 30.70
C GLN A 126 1.47 6.88 31.67
N ASP A 127 0.66 5.83 31.80
CA ASP A 127 0.98 4.65 32.61
C ASP A 127 1.38 3.50 31.68
N ASP A 128 2.33 2.66 32.11
CA ASP A 128 2.86 1.52 31.33
C ASP A 128 1.79 0.51 30.85
N THR A 129 0.59 0.57 31.43
CA THR A 129 -0.55 -0.28 31.07
C THR A 129 -1.63 0.42 30.27
N SER A 130 -1.64 1.76 30.23
CA SER A 130 -2.71 2.53 29.58
C SER A 130 -2.42 2.79 28.11
N VAL A 131 -3.48 2.93 27.32
CA VAL A 131 -3.43 3.28 25.90
C VAL A 131 -4.16 4.60 25.71
N TYR A 132 -3.51 5.57 25.08
CA TYR A 132 -4.17 6.80 24.66
C TYR A 132 -4.83 6.58 23.29
N ILE A 133 -6.11 6.93 23.19
CA ILE A 133 -6.90 6.84 21.96
C ILE A 133 -7.23 8.26 21.50
N ASP A 134 -6.69 8.65 20.33
CA ASP A 134 -7.09 9.89 19.67
C ASP A 134 -8.40 9.67 18.90
N TYR A 135 -9.53 9.93 19.54
CA TYR A 135 -10.86 9.80 18.95
C TYR A 135 -11.07 10.70 17.72
N GLU A 136 -10.27 11.76 17.55
CA GLU A 136 -10.34 12.61 16.36
C GLU A 136 -9.58 12.03 15.16
N SER A 137 -8.70 11.05 15.38
CA SER A 137 -7.94 10.38 14.33
C SER A 137 -8.86 9.73 13.30
N TYR A 138 -8.52 9.95 12.03
CA TYR A 138 -9.20 9.30 10.91
C TYR A 138 -9.19 7.77 11.05
N VAL A 139 -8.08 7.16 11.46
CA VAL A 139 -8.01 5.69 11.52
C VAL A 139 -8.87 5.14 12.66
N VAL A 140 -8.91 5.84 13.81
CA VAL A 140 -9.79 5.47 14.93
C VAL A 140 -11.25 5.54 14.49
N LYS A 141 -11.66 6.64 13.85
CA LYS A 141 -13.01 6.78 13.28
C LYS A 141 -13.35 5.67 12.29
N GLN A 142 -12.41 5.27 11.42
CA GLN A 142 -12.65 4.17 10.48
C GLN A 142 -12.77 2.81 11.17
N ILE A 143 -12.01 2.57 12.25
CA ILE A 143 -12.15 1.33 13.02
C ILE A 143 -13.51 1.32 13.75
N MET A 144 -13.96 2.44 14.32
CA MET A 144 -15.30 2.56 14.88
C MET A 144 -16.38 2.27 13.83
N THR A 145 -16.31 2.91 12.67
CA THR A 145 -17.23 2.64 11.54
C THR A 145 -17.22 1.17 11.16
N LEU A 146 -16.03 0.56 11.05
CA LEU A 146 -15.90 -0.84 10.69
C LEU A 146 -16.53 -1.78 11.74
N LEU A 147 -16.32 -1.51 13.03
CA LEU A 147 -16.91 -2.29 14.12
C LEU A 147 -18.44 -2.23 14.09
N LEU A 148 -19.02 -1.07 13.79
CA LEU A 148 -20.46 -0.86 13.71
C LEU A 148 -21.07 -1.46 12.42
N GLU A 149 -20.44 -1.24 11.27
CA GLU A 149 -20.92 -1.76 9.97
C GLU A 149 -20.85 -3.29 9.88
N LYS A 150 -19.97 -3.91 10.67
CA LYS A 150 -19.79 -5.37 10.74
C LYS A 150 -20.35 -5.98 12.01
N ALA A 151 -21.32 -5.33 12.65
CA ALA A 151 -21.96 -5.82 13.86
C ALA A 151 -22.38 -7.31 13.74
N GLY A 152 -21.95 -8.14 14.69
CA GLY A 152 -22.22 -9.59 14.71
C GLY A 152 -21.23 -10.45 13.92
N ASP A 153 -20.36 -9.86 13.10
CA ASP A 153 -19.28 -10.57 12.40
C ASP A 153 -17.97 -10.55 13.21
N THR A 154 -16.95 -11.29 12.73
CA THR A 154 -15.58 -11.26 13.28
C THR A 154 -14.59 -10.61 12.31
N ILE A 155 -13.76 -9.71 12.83
CA ILE A 155 -12.70 -9.02 12.09
C ILE A 155 -11.34 -9.55 12.56
N TYR A 156 -10.59 -10.16 11.66
CA TYR A 156 -9.19 -10.51 11.89
C TYR A 156 -8.30 -9.35 11.44
N TYR A 157 -7.68 -8.68 12.41
CA TYR A 157 -6.89 -7.47 12.17
C TYR A 157 -5.40 -7.79 12.21
N GLY A 158 -4.81 -8.08 11.06
CA GLY A 158 -3.41 -8.46 10.96
C GLY A 158 -2.47 -7.26 11.07
N LEU A 159 -1.54 -7.35 12.02
CA LEU A 159 -0.57 -6.31 12.35
C LEU A 159 0.83 -6.82 12.00
N ASP A 160 1.42 -6.25 10.95
CA ASP A 160 2.76 -6.61 10.49
C ASP A 160 3.86 -5.77 11.14
N SER A 161 4.91 -6.44 11.58
CA SER A 161 6.19 -5.85 12.00
C SER A 161 7.36 -6.45 11.22
N HIS A 162 7.45 -6.13 9.92
CA HIS A 162 8.45 -6.72 9.04
C HIS A 162 9.90 -6.38 9.41
N LEU A 163 10.82 -7.27 9.05
CA LEU A 163 12.25 -7.09 9.27
C LEU A 163 12.85 -6.01 8.33
N GLY A 164 13.87 -5.30 8.80
CA GLY A 164 14.65 -4.36 7.99
C GLY A 164 13.86 -3.13 7.51
N CYS A 165 12.98 -2.58 8.35
CA CYS A 165 12.15 -1.43 8.03
C CYS A 165 12.95 -0.10 8.07
N ALA A 166 13.15 0.51 6.89
CA ALA A 166 13.84 1.79 6.76
C ALA A 166 13.11 2.92 7.50
N ALA A 167 11.77 2.96 7.41
CA ALA A 167 10.97 3.99 8.09
C ALA A 167 11.11 3.91 9.62
N ARG A 168 11.11 2.69 10.18
CA ARG A 168 11.31 2.50 11.63
C ARG A 168 12.72 2.88 12.07
N THR A 169 13.73 2.55 11.26
CA THR A 169 15.11 2.98 11.50
C THR A 169 15.22 4.50 11.60
N LEU A 170 14.54 5.23 10.72
CA LEU A 170 14.52 6.70 10.74
C LEU A 170 13.79 7.27 11.97
N ILE A 171 12.58 6.75 12.26
CA ILE A 171 11.80 7.16 13.45
C ILE A 171 12.67 7.01 14.71
N HIS A 172 13.35 5.87 14.86
CA HIS A 172 14.24 5.63 15.98
C HIS A 172 15.47 6.52 16.04
N SER A 173 16.09 6.81 14.89
CA SER A 173 17.22 7.75 14.87
C SER A 173 16.83 9.14 15.40
N THR A 174 15.54 9.48 15.31
CA THR A 174 14.97 10.73 15.85
C THR A 174 14.64 10.61 17.34
N GLU A 175 14.18 9.44 17.80
CA GLU A 175 13.86 9.14 19.20
C GLU A 175 15.10 8.98 20.12
N GLY A 176 16.31 8.84 19.54
CA GLY A 176 17.58 8.88 20.31
C GLY A 176 18.06 7.56 20.93
N GLY A 177 17.75 6.41 20.32
CA GLY A 177 18.15 5.08 20.84
C GLY A 177 19.12 4.29 19.94
N LYS A 178 19.87 3.35 20.54
CA LYS A 178 20.64 2.33 19.80
C LYS A 178 19.76 1.09 19.55
N GLN A 179 19.55 0.73 18.29
CA GLN A 179 18.79 -0.46 17.89
C GLN A 179 19.65 -1.31 16.95
N VAL A 180 19.73 -2.62 17.22
CA VAL A 180 20.56 -3.57 16.46
C VAL A 180 19.71 -4.40 15.49
N ASP A 181 18.40 -4.54 15.74
CA ASP A 181 17.46 -5.35 14.96
C ASP A 181 16.70 -4.56 13.88
N GLY A 182 17.10 -3.32 13.60
CA GLY A 182 16.40 -2.45 12.64
C GLY A 182 15.05 -1.92 13.13
N GLY A 183 14.76 -2.00 14.44
CA GLY A 183 13.55 -1.45 15.06
C GLY A 183 12.38 -2.43 15.15
N VAL A 184 12.60 -3.71 14.87
CA VAL A 184 11.55 -4.74 14.84
C VAL A 184 10.89 -4.89 16.21
N ARG A 185 11.69 -4.99 17.28
CA ARG A 185 11.16 -5.10 18.65
C ARG A 185 10.24 -3.93 18.99
N THR A 186 10.67 -2.70 18.75
CA THR A 186 9.84 -1.55 19.08
C THR A 186 8.61 -1.45 18.19
N ASP A 187 8.69 -1.83 16.92
CA ASP A 187 7.49 -1.88 16.10
C ASP A 187 6.45 -2.88 16.65
N ILE A 188 6.89 -4.05 17.11
CA ILE A 188 6.00 -5.03 17.77
C ILE A 188 5.35 -4.44 19.03
N ILE A 189 6.11 -3.71 19.86
CA ILE A 189 5.57 -3.02 21.05
C ILE A 189 4.50 -2.00 20.63
N ASN A 190 4.74 -1.20 19.59
CA ASN A 190 3.75 -0.28 19.06
C ASN A 190 2.49 -0.99 18.54
N LYS A 191 2.63 -2.16 17.90
CA LYS A 191 1.45 -2.97 17.49
C LYS A 191 0.70 -3.53 18.68
N LEU A 192 1.39 -3.92 19.76
CA LEU A 192 0.74 -4.36 20.99
C LEU A 192 -0.12 -3.22 21.58
N MET A 193 0.36 -1.98 21.56
CA MET A 193 -0.43 -0.81 21.99
C MET A 193 -1.59 -0.52 21.05
N THR A 194 -1.39 -0.64 19.74
CA THR A 194 -2.47 -0.53 18.74
C THR A 194 -3.57 -1.57 19.00
N ALA A 195 -3.19 -2.82 19.26
CA ALA A 195 -4.12 -3.90 19.56
C ALA A 195 -4.90 -3.64 20.85
N LYS A 196 -4.23 -3.21 21.93
CA LYS A 196 -4.88 -2.82 23.19
C LYS A 196 -5.90 -1.70 22.95
N GLY A 197 -5.53 -0.67 22.20
CA GLY A 197 -6.41 0.46 21.88
C GLY A 197 -7.64 0.05 21.08
N ILE A 198 -7.48 -0.82 20.09
CA ILE A 198 -8.61 -1.36 19.31
C ILE A 198 -9.57 -2.16 20.19
N LEU A 199 -9.04 -3.00 21.09
CA LEU A 199 -9.84 -3.82 21.99
C LEU A 199 -10.58 -2.96 23.03
N GLN A 200 -9.93 -1.91 23.55
CA GLN A 200 -10.54 -0.93 24.43
C GLN A 200 -11.67 -0.17 23.72
N LEU A 201 -11.43 0.30 22.49
CA LEU A 201 -12.43 0.98 21.68
C LEU A 201 -13.68 0.12 21.41
N ARG A 202 -13.49 -1.17 21.10
CA ARG A 202 -14.61 -2.11 20.95
C ARG A 202 -15.38 -2.25 22.25
N LYS A 203 -14.68 -2.40 23.37
CA LYS A 203 -15.29 -2.52 24.69
C LYS A 203 -16.14 -1.28 25.02
N ASP A 204 -15.59 -0.09 24.80
CA ASP A 204 -16.28 1.18 25.08
C ASP A 204 -17.59 1.29 24.30
N LEU A 205 -17.60 0.92 23.02
CA LEU A 205 -18.81 0.90 22.20
C LEU A 205 -19.82 -0.16 22.70
N TYR A 206 -19.35 -1.36 23.03
CA TYR A 206 -20.22 -2.41 23.56
C TYR A 206 -20.86 -2.01 24.90
N ASP A 207 -20.09 -1.41 25.81
CA ASP A 207 -20.54 -0.93 27.12
C ASP A 207 -21.56 0.23 26.98
N GLN A 208 -21.54 0.96 25.86
CA GLN A 208 -22.56 1.96 25.48
C GLN A 208 -23.84 1.34 24.91
N GLY A 209 -23.91 0.00 24.79
CA GLY A 209 -25.06 -0.72 24.24
C GLY A 209 -25.06 -0.86 22.72
N GLU A 210 -23.97 -0.47 22.04
CA GLU A 210 -23.85 -0.63 20.59
C GLU A 210 -23.63 -2.09 20.22
N LYS A 211 -24.24 -2.51 19.10
CA LYS A 211 -23.93 -3.80 18.48
C LYS A 211 -22.67 -3.63 17.66
N VAL A 212 -21.60 -4.32 18.05
CA VAL A 212 -20.29 -4.24 17.39
C VAL A 212 -19.78 -5.60 16.95
N ALA A 213 -18.89 -5.59 15.96
CA ALA A 213 -18.14 -6.77 15.54
C ALA A 213 -17.18 -7.27 16.63
N GLU A 214 -16.86 -8.55 16.60
CA GLU A 214 -15.65 -9.05 17.26
C GLU A 214 -14.42 -8.58 16.47
N ILE A 215 -13.34 -8.18 17.15
CA ILE A 215 -12.07 -7.86 16.48
C ILE A 215 -10.92 -8.56 17.17
N ILE A 216 -10.17 -9.35 16.41
CA ILE A 216 -9.07 -10.19 16.88
C ILE A 216 -7.77 -9.71 16.22
N PRO A 217 -6.89 -9.04 16.97
CA PRO A 217 -5.56 -8.67 16.50
C PRO A 217 -4.70 -9.92 16.21
N ILE A 218 -4.10 -9.98 15.01
CA ILE A 218 -3.22 -11.08 14.58
C ILE A 218 -1.83 -10.52 14.28
N PHE A 219 -0.91 -10.70 15.21
CA PHE A 219 0.49 -10.29 15.02
C PHE A 219 1.24 -11.26 14.11
N PHE A 220 2.04 -10.70 13.22
CA PHE A 220 3.04 -11.44 12.43
C PHE A 220 4.17 -10.49 11.98
N SER A 221 5.31 -11.05 11.60
CA SER A 221 6.44 -10.30 11.05
C SER A 221 6.87 -10.90 9.74
N PHE A 222 6.78 -10.13 8.65
CA PHE A 222 7.29 -10.57 7.35
C PHE A 222 8.82 -10.41 7.26
N ASP A 223 9.49 -11.42 6.70
CA ASP A 223 10.91 -11.34 6.33
C ASP A 223 11.02 -11.03 4.83
N PRO A 224 11.30 -9.78 4.43
CA PRO A 224 11.41 -9.43 3.03
C PRO A 224 12.65 -10.02 2.35
N LEU A 225 13.64 -10.54 3.07
CA LEU A 225 14.79 -11.20 2.44
C LEU A 225 14.48 -12.64 2.04
N LYS A 226 13.65 -13.32 2.83
CA LYS A 226 13.32 -14.73 2.62
C LYS A 226 11.91 -14.95 2.08
N GLY A 227 11.01 -13.98 2.14
CA GLY A 227 9.60 -14.10 1.73
C GLY A 227 8.72 -14.89 2.71
N GLY A 228 9.25 -15.21 3.89
CA GLY A 228 8.54 -15.94 4.95
C GLY A 228 7.88 -15.02 5.97
N VAL A 229 6.99 -15.59 6.79
CA VAL A 229 6.35 -14.92 7.92
C VAL A 229 6.76 -15.61 9.21
N ILE A 230 6.98 -14.79 10.25
CA ILE A 230 7.31 -15.18 11.61
C ILE A 230 6.10 -14.91 12.52
N ASN A 231 5.78 -15.85 13.39
CA ASN A 231 4.75 -15.71 14.43
C ASN A 231 5.29 -16.04 15.82
N GLY A 232 4.77 -15.38 16.86
CA GLY A 232 5.15 -15.59 18.26
C GLY A 232 6.10 -14.56 18.83
N LEU A 233 6.64 -13.64 18.03
CA LEU A 233 7.59 -12.62 18.49
C LEU A 233 6.98 -11.68 19.54
N GLU A 234 5.69 -11.40 19.45
CA GLU A 234 4.96 -10.55 20.41
C GLU A 234 5.00 -11.11 21.84
N THR A 235 5.20 -12.42 21.98
CA THR A 235 5.26 -13.11 23.28
C THR A 235 6.66 -13.07 23.91
N ARG A 236 7.65 -12.57 23.17
CA ARG A 236 9.09 -12.61 23.52
C ARG A 236 9.72 -11.23 23.62
N VAL A 237 8.96 -10.14 23.46
CA VAL A 237 9.47 -8.75 23.50
C VAL A 237 10.17 -8.38 24.81
N ASN A 238 9.85 -9.10 25.89
CA ASN A 238 10.39 -8.92 27.24
C ASN A 238 11.45 -9.96 27.63
N ASP A 239 11.76 -10.93 26.76
CA ASP A 239 12.85 -11.87 27.00
C ASP A 239 14.17 -11.08 27.13
N LYS A 240 15.02 -11.44 28.11
CA LYS A 240 16.24 -10.67 28.44
C LYS A 240 17.13 -10.40 27.22
N ASP A 241 17.36 -11.40 26.37
CA ASP A 241 18.18 -11.26 25.18
C ASP A 241 17.53 -10.31 24.16
N VAL A 242 16.21 -10.41 23.97
CA VAL A 242 15.44 -9.55 23.06
C VAL A 242 15.40 -8.11 23.57
N ALA A 243 15.20 -7.90 24.88
CA ALA A 243 15.18 -6.56 25.47
C ALA A 243 16.52 -5.82 25.30
N ASN A 244 17.64 -6.55 25.36
CA ASN A 244 18.99 -5.98 25.24
C ASN A 244 19.46 -5.80 23.79
N PHE A 245 19.10 -6.72 22.88
CA PHE A 245 19.69 -6.80 21.54
C PHE A 245 18.66 -6.71 20.41
N GLY A 246 17.37 -6.79 20.70
CA GLY A 246 16.30 -6.86 19.70
C GLY A 246 16.18 -8.23 19.03
N PHE A 247 15.37 -8.33 17.98
CA PHE A 247 15.19 -9.55 17.19
C PHE A 247 16.22 -9.68 16.06
N THR A 248 17.50 -9.85 16.43
CA THR A 248 18.57 -10.15 15.46
C THR A 248 18.41 -11.56 14.86
N GLU A 249 19.06 -11.84 13.72
CA GLU A 249 18.98 -13.16 13.09
C GLU A 249 19.44 -14.30 14.01
N ASP A 250 20.47 -14.08 14.84
CA ASP A 250 20.93 -15.07 15.83
C ASP A 250 19.86 -15.37 16.89
N ILE A 251 19.18 -14.33 17.38
CA ILE A 251 18.08 -14.48 18.34
C ILE A 251 16.88 -15.17 17.69
N LEU A 252 16.54 -14.81 16.45
CA LEU A 252 15.48 -15.48 15.69
C LEU A 252 15.79 -16.96 15.47
N ASN A 253 17.04 -17.32 15.16
CA ASN A 253 17.47 -18.70 15.01
C ASN A 253 17.40 -19.48 16.34
N LYS A 254 17.85 -18.87 17.44
CA LYS A 254 17.73 -19.44 18.78
C LYS A 254 16.26 -19.70 19.13
N LEU A 255 15.40 -18.69 19.03
CA LEU A 255 13.96 -18.82 19.33
C LEU A 255 13.27 -19.88 18.45
N ALA A 256 13.64 -19.99 17.18
CA ALA A 256 13.10 -21.01 16.29
C ALA A 256 13.55 -22.43 16.71
N SER A 257 14.83 -22.62 17.06
CA SER A 257 15.35 -23.90 17.54
C SER A 257 14.73 -24.36 18.87
N GLU A 258 14.34 -23.40 19.71
CA GLU A 258 13.65 -23.63 20.98
C GLU A 258 12.12 -23.81 20.81
N ASN A 259 11.60 -23.83 19.57
CA ASN A 259 10.16 -23.86 19.26
C ASN A 259 9.35 -22.72 19.93
N LYS A 260 9.98 -21.57 20.17
CA LYS A 260 9.35 -20.37 20.76
C LYS A 260 8.73 -19.44 19.72
N ILE A 261 9.01 -19.66 18.45
CA ILE A 261 8.41 -18.97 17.30
C ILE A 261 8.17 -19.96 16.16
N VAL A 262 7.30 -19.60 15.21
CA VAL A 262 7.13 -20.33 13.94
C VAL A 262 7.58 -19.45 12.79
N ARG A 263 8.48 -19.95 11.94
CA ARG A 263 8.88 -19.32 10.68
C ARG A 263 8.39 -20.17 9.52
N THR A 264 7.58 -19.61 8.63
CA THR A 264 7.10 -20.37 7.45
C THR A 264 8.24 -20.84 6.56
N PHE A 265 9.32 -20.05 6.46
CA PHE A 265 10.49 -20.43 5.67
C PHE A 265 11.18 -21.70 6.21
N ASP A 266 11.21 -21.90 7.54
CA ASP A 266 11.78 -23.13 8.11
C ASP A 266 10.91 -24.36 7.84
N LEU A 267 9.60 -24.19 7.62
CA LEU A 267 8.72 -25.29 7.20
C LEU A 267 9.02 -25.75 5.77
N LEU A 268 9.65 -24.90 4.95
CA LEU A 268 10.10 -25.27 3.61
C LEU A 268 11.42 -26.04 3.60
N LYS A 269 11.98 -26.35 4.77
CA LYS A 269 13.13 -27.25 4.95
C LYS A 269 12.71 -28.65 5.40
N ASP A 270 11.41 -28.86 5.65
CA ASP A 270 10.85 -30.14 6.07
C ASP A 270 10.32 -30.91 4.84
N ASP A 271 10.94 -32.05 4.54
CA ASP A 271 10.62 -32.84 3.32
C ASP A 271 9.15 -33.22 3.22
N LYS A 272 8.53 -33.58 4.35
CA LYS A 272 7.10 -33.91 4.43
C LYS A 272 6.23 -32.71 4.06
N THR A 273 6.56 -31.53 4.55
CA THR A 273 5.86 -30.30 4.20
C THR A 273 6.02 -29.98 2.71
N ILE A 274 7.23 -30.12 2.16
CA ILE A 274 7.50 -29.91 0.73
C ILE A 274 6.71 -30.89 -0.14
N GLU A 275 6.65 -32.17 0.23
CA GLU A 275 5.89 -33.21 -0.48
C GLU A 275 4.40 -32.84 -0.55
N LEU A 276 3.81 -32.49 0.59
CA LEU A 276 2.41 -32.08 0.69
C LEU A 276 2.12 -30.81 -0.14
N LEU A 277 3.02 -29.82 -0.09
CA LEU A 277 2.90 -28.60 -0.90
C LEU A 277 3.00 -28.91 -2.40
N SER A 278 3.98 -29.73 -2.80
CA SER A 278 4.25 -30.11 -4.19
C SER A 278 3.09 -30.88 -4.82
N ALA A 279 2.35 -31.65 -4.02
CA ALA A 279 1.12 -32.30 -4.45
C ALA A 279 -0.01 -31.29 -4.78
N ALA A 280 0.04 -30.06 -4.24
CA ALA A 280 -0.97 -29.03 -4.46
C ALA A 280 -0.54 -27.96 -5.47
N ILE A 281 0.73 -27.55 -5.48
CA ILE A 281 1.26 -26.52 -6.38
C ILE A 281 2.75 -26.75 -6.63
N ARG A 282 3.21 -26.48 -7.85
CA ARG A 282 4.64 -26.55 -8.18
C ARG A 282 5.33 -25.24 -7.79
N PRO A 283 6.61 -25.29 -7.36
CA PRO A 283 7.39 -24.09 -7.09
C PRO A 283 7.63 -23.28 -8.38
N GLY A 284 7.85 -21.97 -8.24
CA GLY A 284 8.13 -21.07 -9.37
C GLY A 284 6.96 -20.87 -10.35
N THR A 285 5.74 -21.25 -9.98
CA THR A 285 4.57 -21.14 -10.87
C THR A 285 3.81 -19.83 -10.74
N ALA A 286 4.04 -19.06 -9.67
CA ALA A 286 3.39 -17.79 -9.43
C ALA A 286 4.29 -16.61 -9.86
N ASP A 287 3.77 -15.81 -10.77
CA ASP A 287 4.33 -14.51 -11.18
C ASP A 287 3.25 -13.44 -11.03
N PHE A 288 3.24 -12.76 -9.88
CA PHE A 288 2.27 -11.70 -9.59
C PHE A 288 2.55 -10.40 -10.35
N ARG A 289 3.70 -10.26 -11.04
CA ARG A 289 3.99 -9.12 -11.91
C ARG A 289 3.35 -9.32 -13.27
N ASN A 290 3.68 -10.42 -13.94
CA ASN A 290 3.34 -10.61 -15.36
C ASN A 290 2.16 -11.55 -15.61
N ASN A 291 1.75 -12.34 -14.62
CA ASN A 291 0.66 -13.30 -14.75
C ASN A 291 -0.27 -13.30 -13.53
N TYR A 292 -0.73 -12.10 -13.16
CA TYR A 292 -1.45 -11.88 -11.91
C TYR A 292 -2.72 -12.73 -11.75
N PRO A 293 -3.67 -12.78 -12.72
CA PRO A 293 -4.90 -13.55 -12.57
C PRO A 293 -4.66 -15.04 -12.32
N ARG A 294 -3.82 -15.66 -13.15
CA ARG A 294 -3.55 -17.10 -13.08
C ARG A 294 -2.76 -17.46 -11.83
N SER A 295 -1.79 -16.62 -11.44
CA SER A 295 -1.00 -16.82 -10.22
C SER A 295 -1.88 -16.76 -8.98
N LEU A 296 -2.79 -15.77 -8.93
CA LEU A 296 -3.75 -15.63 -7.84
C LEU A 296 -4.66 -16.86 -7.73
N LEU A 297 -5.27 -17.28 -8.85
CA LEU A 297 -6.18 -18.44 -8.85
C LEU A 297 -5.46 -19.74 -8.47
N LYS A 298 -4.31 -20.05 -9.07
CA LYS A 298 -3.54 -21.26 -8.74
C LYS A 298 -3.19 -21.32 -7.26
N ASN A 299 -2.80 -20.19 -6.70
CA ASN A 299 -2.42 -20.12 -5.30
C ASN A 299 -3.60 -20.38 -4.35
N TRP A 300 -4.77 -19.82 -4.65
CA TRP A 300 -5.99 -20.06 -3.87
C TRP A 300 -6.54 -21.48 -4.04
N LEU A 301 -6.50 -22.05 -5.25
CA LEU A 301 -6.86 -23.47 -5.45
C LEU A 301 -5.97 -24.40 -4.64
N ALA A 302 -4.65 -24.14 -4.60
CA ALA A 302 -3.72 -24.90 -3.79
C ALA A 302 -4.00 -24.75 -2.29
N THR A 303 -4.31 -23.53 -1.84
CA THR A 303 -4.72 -23.27 -0.44
C THR A 303 -5.98 -24.07 -0.08
N THR A 304 -6.99 -24.05 -0.94
CA THR A 304 -8.23 -24.82 -0.76
C THR A 304 -7.96 -26.32 -0.69
N LYS A 305 -7.09 -26.86 -1.56
CA LYS A 305 -6.70 -28.28 -1.52
C LYS A 305 -5.96 -28.67 -0.24
N LEU A 306 -5.16 -27.76 0.32
CA LEU A 306 -4.38 -28.00 1.54
C LEU A 306 -5.16 -27.76 2.84
N TYR A 307 -6.39 -27.23 2.75
CA TYR A 307 -7.20 -26.87 3.93
C TYR A 307 -8.66 -27.34 3.82
N ASN A 308 -9.47 -26.75 2.93
CA ASN A 308 -10.92 -27.00 2.87
C ASN A 308 -11.29 -28.34 2.23
N GLN A 309 -10.61 -28.73 1.15
CA GLN A 309 -10.94 -29.91 0.33
C GLN A 309 -10.01 -31.11 0.57
N GLY A 310 -8.98 -30.93 1.40
CA GLY A 310 -8.06 -32.00 1.76
C GLY A 310 -8.00 -32.19 3.27
N ASP A 311 -7.14 -33.10 3.71
CA ASP A 311 -7.04 -33.51 5.12
C ASP A 311 -6.43 -32.43 6.06
N GLY A 312 -6.18 -31.20 5.58
CA GLY A 312 -5.61 -30.13 6.40
C GLY A 312 -4.21 -30.43 6.96
N LYS A 313 -3.47 -31.42 6.43
CA LYS A 313 -2.21 -31.91 7.04
C LYS A 313 -1.19 -30.81 7.32
N VAL A 314 -0.94 -29.93 6.34
CA VAL A 314 -0.01 -28.79 6.52
C VAL A 314 -0.56 -27.79 7.54
N PHE A 315 -1.86 -27.52 7.53
CA PHE A 315 -2.50 -26.68 8.53
C PHE A 315 -2.33 -27.24 9.95
N HIS A 316 -2.49 -28.54 10.15
CA HIS A 316 -2.31 -29.19 11.45
C HIS A 316 -0.87 -29.14 11.94
N ILE A 317 0.12 -29.38 11.06
CA ILE A 317 1.55 -29.20 11.38
C ILE A 317 1.82 -27.77 11.91
N ILE A 318 1.27 -26.77 11.24
CA ILE A 318 1.40 -25.36 11.65
C ILE A 318 0.71 -25.10 12.99
N LEU A 319 -0.53 -25.58 13.14
CA LEU A 319 -1.34 -25.37 14.33
C LEU A 319 -0.69 -25.98 15.57
N ASP A 320 -0.13 -27.19 15.46
CA ASP A 320 0.54 -27.85 16.59
C ASP A 320 1.82 -27.13 17.00
N ARG A 321 2.59 -26.60 16.04
CA ARG A 321 3.73 -25.72 16.36
C ARG A 321 3.28 -24.44 17.07
N LEU A 322 2.18 -23.82 16.63
CA LEU A 322 1.64 -22.64 17.30
C LEU A 322 1.16 -22.97 18.73
N ARG A 323 0.52 -24.11 18.97
CA ARG A 323 0.14 -24.54 20.32
C ARG A 323 1.33 -24.63 21.26
N ASN A 324 2.48 -25.11 20.77
CA ASN A 324 3.71 -25.14 21.55
C ASN A 324 4.23 -23.72 21.85
N VAL A 325 4.28 -22.85 20.83
CA VAL A 325 4.72 -21.44 20.97
C VAL A 325 3.91 -20.68 22.01
N TYR A 326 2.59 -20.87 22.03
CA TYR A 326 1.66 -20.18 22.93
C TYR A 326 1.24 -21.02 24.14
N SER A 327 1.92 -22.12 24.45
CA SER A 327 1.55 -23.04 25.53
C SER A 327 1.45 -22.37 26.92
N GLN A 328 2.24 -21.32 27.13
CA GLN A 328 2.26 -20.53 28.38
C GLN A 328 1.34 -19.30 28.34
N ASN A 329 0.66 -19.05 27.23
CA ASN A 329 -0.17 -17.87 27.03
C ASN A 329 -1.65 -18.25 26.98
N THR A 330 -2.51 -17.47 27.64
CA THR A 330 -3.97 -17.59 27.52
C THR A 330 -4.43 -17.02 26.18
N ILE A 331 -4.31 -17.81 25.11
CA ILE A 331 -4.80 -17.48 23.76
C ILE A 331 -5.98 -18.39 23.40
N ALA A 332 -7.04 -17.81 22.84
CA ALA A 332 -8.19 -18.58 22.38
C ALA A 332 -7.83 -19.50 21.19
N ASP A 333 -8.40 -20.72 21.15
CA ASP A 333 -8.18 -21.68 20.04
C ASP A 333 -8.58 -21.08 18.68
N LEU A 334 -9.63 -20.26 18.65
CA LEU A 334 -10.04 -19.51 17.46
C LEU A 334 -8.91 -18.64 16.90
N THR A 335 -8.22 -17.90 17.77
CA THR A 335 -7.08 -17.03 17.40
C THR A 335 -5.89 -17.86 16.91
N LEU A 336 -5.59 -18.99 17.56
CA LEU A 336 -4.53 -19.91 17.11
C LEU A 336 -4.82 -20.50 15.73
N ARG A 337 -6.05 -20.95 15.48
CA ARG A 337 -6.47 -21.45 14.17
C ARG A 337 -6.36 -20.37 13.09
N GLN A 338 -6.72 -19.13 13.40
CA GLN A 338 -6.56 -18.04 12.45
C GLN A 338 -5.09 -17.71 12.16
N LYS A 339 -4.22 -17.69 13.19
CA LYS A 339 -2.77 -17.58 12.99
C LYS A 339 -2.25 -18.70 12.09
N ALA A 340 -2.68 -19.95 12.31
CA ALA A 340 -2.32 -21.08 11.46
C ALA A 340 -2.77 -20.89 10.01
N LYS A 341 -3.97 -20.34 9.79
CA LYS A 341 -4.48 -20.00 8.45
C LYS A 341 -3.62 -18.95 7.75
N PHE A 342 -3.14 -17.93 8.47
CA PHE A 342 -2.25 -16.92 7.89
C PHE A 342 -0.89 -17.51 7.50
N LEU A 343 -0.32 -18.34 8.37
CA LEU A 343 0.95 -19.01 8.09
C LEU A 343 0.84 -20.00 6.93
N LEU A 344 -0.25 -20.79 6.85
CA LEU A 344 -0.51 -21.66 5.69
C LEU A 344 -0.59 -20.83 4.42
N LYS A 345 -1.33 -19.72 4.46
CA LYS A 345 -1.51 -18.86 3.30
C LYS A 345 -0.19 -18.29 2.83
N ASN A 346 0.67 -17.82 3.73
CA ASN A 346 2.01 -17.35 3.37
C ASN A 346 2.89 -18.47 2.85
N LEU A 347 2.88 -19.65 3.49
CA LEU A 347 3.67 -20.81 3.07
C LEU A 347 3.36 -21.22 1.61
N VAL A 348 2.07 -21.29 1.24
CA VAL A 348 1.64 -21.58 -0.13
C VAL A 348 2.06 -20.46 -1.09
N THR A 349 1.92 -19.18 -0.71
CA THR A 349 2.37 -18.05 -1.52
C THR A 349 3.87 -18.12 -1.78
N ARG A 350 4.67 -18.25 -0.73
CA ARG A 350 6.12 -18.32 -0.80
C ARG A 350 6.59 -19.50 -1.65
N PHE A 351 6.08 -20.70 -1.38
CA PHE A 351 6.45 -21.89 -2.14
C PHE A 351 6.11 -21.74 -3.62
N SER A 352 4.94 -21.18 -3.96
CA SER A 352 4.54 -21.00 -5.35
C SER A 352 5.41 -20.00 -6.13
N ILE A 353 6.03 -19.04 -5.45
CA ILE A 353 6.88 -18.02 -6.07
C ILE A 353 8.33 -18.53 -6.22
N ALA A 354 8.90 -19.12 -5.17
CA ALA A 354 10.34 -19.40 -5.11
C ALA A 354 10.69 -20.75 -4.45
N GLY A 355 9.72 -21.66 -4.29
CA GLY A 355 9.97 -22.99 -3.71
C GLY A 355 10.62 -22.92 -2.33
N SER A 356 11.63 -23.76 -2.12
CA SER A 356 12.49 -23.79 -0.92
C SER A 356 13.80 -23.01 -1.10
N GLU A 357 14.01 -22.33 -2.24
CA GLU A 357 15.23 -21.56 -2.51
C GLU A 357 15.38 -20.40 -1.51
N ASP A 358 16.60 -20.10 -1.06
CA ASP A 358 16.87 -18.94 -0.20
C ASP A 358 16.64 -17.61 -0.94
N ALA A 359 16.83 -17.61 -2.27
CA ALA A 359 16.66 -16.42 -3.09
C ALA A 359 15.19 -16.01 -3.18
N TRP A 360 14.88 -14.79 -2.74
CA TRP A 360 13.55 -14.22 -2.85
C TRP A 360 13.49 -13.13 -3.92
N PRO A 361 12.64 -13.27 -4.97
CA PRO A 361 12.60 -12.32 -6.09
C PRO A 361 12.20 -10.89 -5.73
N TYR A 362 11.58 -10.70 -4.56
CA TYR A 362 11.13 -9.40 -4.07
C TYR A 362 11.98 -8.89 -2.89
N ALA A 363 13.22 -9.39 -2.72
CA ALA A 363 14.09 -8.99 -1.61
C ALA A 363 14.65 -7.56 -1.72
N ASN A 364 14.67 -7.01 -2.94
CA ASN A 364 15.22 -5.70 -3.23
C ASN A 364 14.11 -4.68 -3.47
N HIS A 365 14.38 -3.43 -3.09
CA HIS A 365 13.55 -2.28 -3.44
C HIS A 365 13.53 -2.06 -4.96
N GLN A 366 12.35 -1.74 -5.49
CA GLN A 366 12.05 -1.55 -6.92
C GLN A 366 11.05 -0.40 -7.15
N GLU A 367 10.80 0.41 -6.13
CA GLU A 367 9.83 1.49 -6.12
C GLU A 367 10.43 2.74 -6.78
N GLU A 368 9.94 3.07 -7.98
CA GLU A 368 10.49 4.16 -8.81
C GLU A 368 9.71 5.47 -8.69
N LEU A 369 8.54 5.41 -8.05
CA LEU A 369 7.59 6.51 -7.94
C LEU A 369 6.77 6.45 -6.64
N ILE A 370 5.99 7.49 -6.41
CA ILE A 370 5.07 7.58 -5.29
C ILE A 370 3.64 7.52 -5.82
N VAL A 371 2.78 6.73 -5.18
CA VAL A 371 1.34 6.75 -5.41
C VAL A 371 0.65 7.12 -4.10
N ILE A 372 -0.08 8.23 -4.11
CA ILE A 372 -0.92 8.63 -2.98
C ILE A 372 -2.32 8.06 -3.24
N THR A 373 -2.67 6.97 -2.55
CA THR A 373 -3.93 6.26 -2.81
C THR A 373 -4.31 5.32 -1.66
N ASP A 374 -5.61 5.00 -1.56
CA ASP A 374 -6.11 3.95 -0.67
C ASP A 374 -5.85 2.57 -1.27
N GLY A 375 -4.99 1.79 -0.61
CA GLY A 375 -4.65 0.42 -0.98
C GLY A 375 -3.80 0.32 -2.24
N GLY A 376 -3.76 -0.85 -2.85
CA GLY A 376 -3.02 -1.05 -4.10
C GLY A 376 -3.06 -2.50 -4.57
N TYR A 377 -2.79 -2.69 -5.86
CA TYR A 377 -2.81 -4.01 -6.51
C TYR A 377 -1.42 -4.37 -7.06
N ALA A 378 -0.37 -3.89 -6.39
CA ALA A 378 1.02 -4.23 -6.67
C ALA A 378 1.30 -5.71 -6.33
N PRO A 379 2.38 -6.33 -6.85
CA PRO A 379 3.40 -5.74 -7.73
C PRO A 379 2.90 -5.55 -9.16
N PHE A 380 3.55 -4.67 -9.90
CA PHE A 380 3.20 -4.36 -11.28
C PHE A 380 4.23 -4.89 -12.29
N PRO A 381 3.83 -5.14 -13.55
CA PRO A 381 4.73 -5.64 -14.60
C PRO A 381 5.99 -4.80 -14.85
N ALA A 382 5.90 -3.47 -14.71
CA ALA A 382 6.96 -2.55 -15.08
C ALA A 382 7.38 -1.60 -13.95
N LEU A 383 6.42 -0.83 -13.40
CA LEU A 383 6.72 0.23 -12.43
C LEU A 383 6.01 0.01 -11.10
N ASP A 384 6.80 -0.27 -10.05
CA ASP A 384 6.32 -0.29 -8.67
C ASP A 384 6.45 1.08 -8.01
N ALA A 385 5.75 1.23 -6.90
CA ALA A 385 5.61 2.50 -6.21
C ALA A 385 5.58 2.32 -4.70
N PHE A 386 6.10 3.31 -3.99
CA PHE A 386 5.71 3.54 -2.61
C PHE A 386 4.26 4.00 -2.58
N ALA A 387 3.41 3.29 -1.84
CA ALA A 387 2.02 3.66 -1.66
C ALA A 387 1.88 4.47 -0.37
N VAL A 388 1.56 5.75 -0.46
CA VAL A 388 1.35 6.62 0.71
C VAL A 388 -0.15 6.75 0.97
N PHE A 389 -0.55 6.49 2.22
CA PHE A 389 -1.95 6.60 2.62
C PHE A 389 -2.42 8.05 2.51
N PRO A 390 -3.56 8.32 1.85
CA PRO A 390 -3.80 9.64 1.31
C PRO A 390 -4.59 10.53 2.29
N ARG A 391 -4.97 9.98 3.46
CA ARG A 391 -5.55 10.67 4.62
C ARG A 391 -4.66 10.57 5.86
N ASP A 392 -3.37 10.32 5.64
CA ASP A 392 -2.36 10.29 6.69
C ASP A 392 -2.14 11.72 7.24
N PRO A 393 -2.23 11.96 8.57
CA PRO A 393 -1.91 13.26 9.14
C PRO A 393 -0.48 13.73 8.83
N PHE A 394 0.44 12.80 8.53
CA PHE A 394 1.82 13.07 8.14
C PHE A 394 2.08 12.87 6.64
N LEU A 395 1.04 12.98 5.79
CA LEU A 395 1.13 12.76 4.34
C LEU A 395 2.35 13.43 3.70
N LEU A 396 2.60 14.71 4.00
CA LEU A 396 3.72 15.48 3.44
C LEU A 396 5.06 14.91 3.90
N THR A 397 5.24 14.68 5.19
CA THR A 397 6.47 14.09 5.76
C THR A 397 6.77 12.74 5.14
N ASN A 398 5.76 11.88 5.02
CA ASN A 398 5.89 10.54 4.45
C ASN A 398 6.16 10.57 2.95
N THR A 399 5.60 11.55 2.25
CA THR A 399 5.90 11.79 0.83
C THR A 399 7.35 12.30 0.66
N LYS A 400 7.86 13.18 1.52
CA LYS A 400 9.29 13.61 1.49
C LYS A 400 10.24 12.46 1.73
N LEU A 401 9.97 11.65 2.75
CA LEU A 401 10.77 10.48 3.06
C LEU A 401 10.87 9.53 1.85
N THR A 402 9.74 9.29 1.17
CA THR A 402 9.73 8.40 0.00
C THR A 402 10.43 9.02 -1.22
N ILE A 403 10.41 10.35 -1.39
CA ILE A 403 11.24 11.05 -2.39
C ILE A 403 12.73 10.79 -2.14
N ASP A 404 13.18 10.93 -0.89
CA ASP A 404 14.58 10.76 -0.52
C ASP A 404 15.04 9.31 -0.70
N LEU A 405 14.18 8.34 -0.35
CA LEU A 405 14.46 6.91 -0.59
C LEU A 405 14.65 6.61 -2.08
N ILE A 406 13.75 7.10 -2.94
CA ILE A 406 13.88 6.92 -4.40
C ILE A 406 15.21 7.50 -4.88
N ARG A 407 15.53 8.74 -4.50
CA ARG A 407 16.79 9.40 -4.90
C ARG A 407 18.02 8.64 -4.43
N ASN A 408 18.02 8.15 -3.19
CA ASN A 408 19.12 7.36 -2.64
C ASN A 408 19.30 6.03 -3.38
N PHE A 409 18.21 5.37 -3.78
CA PHE A 409 18.29 4.12 -4.54
C PHE A 409 18.74 4.35 -5.98
N ARG A 410 18.35 5.46 -6.61
CA ARG A 410 18.92 5.87 -7.90
C ARG A 410 20.41 6.18 -7.75
N LYS A 411 20.81 6.98 -6.76
CA LYS A 411 22.23 7.34 -6.52
C LYS A 411 23.12 6.11 -6.29
N SER A 412 22.63 5.11 -5.57
CA SER A 412 23.37 3.87 -5.28
C SER A 412 23.31 2.82 -6.40
N GLY A 413 22.64 3.10 -7.51
CA GLY A 413 22.47 2.16 -8.63
C GLY A 413 21.55 0.97 -8.32
N LYS A 414 20.82 1.00 -7.20
CA LYS A 414 19.84 -0.04 -6.84
C LYS A 414 18.60 0.03 -7.72
N LEU A 415 18.21 1.23 -8.13
CA LEU A 415 17.19 1.47 -9.15
C LEU A 415 17.88 1.78 -10.48
N LYS A 416 17.34 1.19 -11.56
CA LYS A 416 17.84 1.35 -12.94
C LYS A 416 16.77 2.07 -13.74
N ASP A 417 17.16 2.90 -14.70
CA ASP A 417 16.21 3.61 -15.56
C ASP A 417 15.24 2.60 -16.22
N PRO A 418 13.94 2.65 -15.91
CA PRO A 418 12.98 1.70 -16.46
C PRO A 418 12.65 1.99 -17.93
N ILE A 419 13.09 3.14 -18.47
CA ILE A 419 12.80 3.57 -19.82
C ILE A 419 13.91 3.09 -20.76
N LYS A 420 13.65 1.97 -21.44
CA LYS A 420 14.63 1.31 -22.32
C LYS A 420 15.15 2.18 -23.47
N THR A 421 14.34 3.14 -23.93
CA THR A 421 14.67 4.07 -25.03
C THR A 421 15.37 5.33 -24.54
N SER A 422 15.54 5.47 -23.22
CA SER A 422 16.22 6.60 -22.61
C SER A 422 17.71 6.56 -22.92
N THR A 423 18.28 7.74 -23.14
CA THR A 423 19.72 7.95 -23.26
C THR A 423 20.35 8.42 -21.95
N PHE A 424 19.60 8.38 -20.84
CA PHE A 424 20.06 8.87 -19.55
C PHE A 424 21.23 8.04 -19.04
N THR A 425 22.28 8.73 -18.61
CA THR A 425 23.31 8.16 -17.74
C THR A 425 22.75 7.94 -16.33
N GLN A 426 23.53 7.29 -15.45
CA GLN A 426 23.12 7.12 -14.06
C GLN A 426 22.94 8.46 -13.33
N ASP A 427 23.75 9.47 -13.67
CA ASP A 427 23.65 10.80 -13.08
C ASP A 427 22.41 11.55 -13.59
N ASP A 428 22.10 11.41 -14.89
CA ASP A 428 20.87 11.96 -15.47
C ASP A 428 19.64 11.33 -14.80
N PHE A 429 19.61 10.01 -14.64
CA PHE A 429 18.52 9.30 -13.97
C PHE A 429 18.41 9.65 -12.48
N PHE A 430 19.54 9.81 -11.78
CA PHE A 430 19.57 10.30 -10.41
C PHE A 430 18.93 11.68 -10.29
N SER A 431 19.23 12.58 -11.24
CA SER A 431 18.71 13.96 -11.25
C SER A 431 17.29 14.11 -11.84
N SER A 432 16.75 13.05 -12.47
CA SER A 432 15.45 13.11 -13.12
C SER A 432 14.30 13.31 -12.13
N PRO A 433 13.15 13.85 -12.57
CA PRO A 433 12.04 14.15 -11.68
C PRO A 433 11.51 12.90 -10.95
N VAL A 434 11.13 13.06 -9.68
CA VAL A 434 10.35 12.04 -8.98
C VAL A 434 8.87 12.22 -9.30
N PHE A 435 8.26 11.19 -9.88
CA PHE A 435 6.85 11.19 -10.25
C PHE A 435 5.96 10.84 -9.04
N ILE A 436 4.96 11.68 -8.78
CA ILE A 436 3.94 11.46 -7.75
C ILE A 436 2.58 11.31 -8.43
N SER A 437 1.97 10.13 -8.32
CA SER A 437 0.60 9.90 -8.76
C SER A 437 -0.37 10.09 -7.59
N ASN A 438 -0.97 11.28 -7.51
CA ASN A 438 -2.01 11.59 -6.54
C ASN A 438 -3.37 11.14 -7.07
N LYS A 439 -4.03 10.21 -6.38
CA LYS A 439 -5.25 9.56 -6.87
C LYS A 439 -6.44 9.82 -5.97
N SER A 440 -7.59 10.02 -6.61
CA SER A 440 -8.90 9.89 -5.96
C SER A 440 -9.75 8.86 -6.70
N ILE A 441 -10.50 8.08 -5.92
CA ILE A 441 -11.19 6.88 -6.39
C ILE A 441 -12.70 7.14 -6.44
N LEU A 442 -13.28 7.09 -7.63
CA LEU A 442 -14.70 7.28 -7.84
C LEU A 442 -15.36 5.90 -7.93
N ARG A 443 -15.82 5.41 -6.78
CA ARG A 443 -16.49 4.11 -6.69
C ARG A 443 -17.92 4.21 -7.25
N ASN A 444 -18.34 3.17 -7.97
CA ASN A 444 -19.69 3.06 -8.56
C ASN A 444 -20.06 4.22 -9.51
N PHE A 445 -19.05 4.82 -10.14
CA PHE A 445 -19.22 5.92 -11.08
C PHE A 445 -19.63 5.39 -12.45
N GLN A 446 -20.66 5.96 -13.06
CA GLN A 446 -21.23 5.42 -14.30
C GLN A 446 -20.39 5.79 -15.54
N GLU A 447 -20.34 4.89 -16.52
CA GLU A 447 -19.60 5.10 -17.79
C GLU A 447 -20.09 6.34 -18.57
N LYS A 448 -21.41 6.59 -18.57
CA LYS A 448 -21.98 7.81 -19.17
C LYS A 448 -21.49 9.09 -18.47
N SER A 449 -21.35 9.06 -17.14
CA SER A 449 -20.87 10.17 -16.34
C SER A 449 -19.38 10.45 -16.60
N TRP A 450 -18.55 9.41 -16.82
CA TRP A 450 -17.15 9.59 -17.21
C TRP A 450 -17.02 10.34 -18.54
N SER A 451 -17.84 9.95 -19.52
CA SER A 451 -17.88 10.61 -20.83
C SER A 451 -18.41 12.05 -20.73
N ALA A 452 -19.33 12.30 -19.81
CA ALA A 452 -19.85 13.63 -19.53
C ALA A 452 -18.79 14.54 -18.90
N ILE A 453 -18.03 14.09 -17.90
CA ILE A 453 -16.93 14.85 -17.29
C ILE A 453 -15.92 15.32 -18.35
N GLN A 454 -15.53 14.44 -19.28
CA GLN A 454 -14.59 14.79 -20.34
C GLN A 454 -15.09 15.93 -21.24
N ARG A 455 -16.41 16.05 -21.42
CA ARG A 455 -17.04 17.12 -22.21
C ARG A 455 -17.25 18.42 -21.44
N LEU A 456 -17.08 18.42 -20.12
CA LEU A 456 -17.19 19.65 -19.31
C LEU A 456 -16.09 20.65 -19.63
N GLY A 457 -14.91 20.18 -20.07
CA GLY A 457 -13.78 21.06 -20.41
C GLY A 457 -13.20 21.82 -19.22
N ILE A 458 -13.31 21.25 -18.01
CA ILE A 458 -12.80 21.89 -16.78
C ILE A 458 -11.28 22.06 -16.77
N ASP A 459 -10.57 21.32 -17.63
CA ASP A 459 -9.11 21.32 -17.76
C ASP A 459 -8.55 22.72 -18.01
N ALA A 460 -9.17 23.49 -18.91
CA ALA A 460 -8.77 24.86 -19.20
C ALA A 460 -8.89 25.78 -17.99
N LYS A 461 -9.81 25.52 -17.05
CA LYS A 461 -9.92 26.32 -15.82
C LYS A 461 -8.95 25.83 -14.76
N CYS A 462 -8.91 24.51 -14.52
CA CYS A 462 -8.02 23.90 -13.54
C CYS A 462 -6.54 24.22 -13.82
N SER A 463 -6.14 24.28 -15.09
CA SER A 463 -4.79 24.67 -15.48
C SER A 463 -4.46 26.10 -15.07
N HIS A 464 -5.41 27.03 -15.01
CA HIS A 464 -5.15 28.43 -14.67
C HIS A 464 -5.30 28.75 -13.16
N ILE A 465 -5.35 27.74 -12.30
CA ILE A 465 -5.32 27.96 -10.84
C ILE A 465 -4.02 28.67 -10.46
N LYS A 466 -4.15 29.81 -9.77
CA LYS A 466 -3.02 30.61 -9.30
C LYS A 466 -2.56 30.10 -7.94
N TRP A 467 -1.57 29.21 -7.94
CA TRP A 467 -0.98 28.64 -6.71
C TRP A 467 -0.21 29.64 -5.83
N ASP A 468 -0.05 30.86 -6.31
CA ASP A 468 0.58 31.97 -5.60
C ASP A 468 -0.45 32.84 -4.84
N ASP A 469 -1.75 32.66 -5.11
CA ASP A 469 -2.81 33.43 -4.45
C ASP A 469 -3.06 32.85 -3.03
N PRO A 470 -2.80 33.62 -1.96
CA PRO A 470 -3.04 33.16 -0.59
C PRO A 470 -4.50 32.75 -0.35
N LYS A 471 -5.46 33.42 -1.01
CA LYS A 471 -6.89 33.09 -0.88
C LYS A 471 -7.19 31.71 -1.43
N MET A 472 -6.52 31.32 -2.53
CA MET A 472 -6.67 29.99 -3.11
C MET A 472 -6.17 28.92 -2.14
N LEU A 473 -5.07 29.18 -1.43
CA LEU A 473 -4.55 28.28 -0.41
C LEU A 473 -5.47 28.13 0.83
N GLU A 474 -6.48 28.99 0.97
CA GLU A 474 -7.52 28.92 2.01
C GLU A 474 -8.83 28.27 1.51
N TRP A 475 -8.94 27.96 0.22
CA TRP A 475 -10.16 27.38 -0.36
C TRP A 475 -10.60 26.10 0.35
N ARG A 476 -11.88 26.05 0.65
CA ARG A 476 -12.62 24.89 1.15
C ARG A 476 -13.33 24.20 -0.01
N LYS A 477 -13.94 23.06 0.29
CA LYS A 477 -14.73 22.28 -0.68
C LYS A 477 -15.79 23.12 -1.41
N SER A 478 -16.48 24.00 -0.68
CA SER A 478 -17.50 24.91 -1.22
C SER A 478 -16.93 25.87 -2.27
N ASP A 479 -15.72 26.36 -2.08
CA ASP A 479 -15.07 27.29 -3.01
C ASP A 479 -14.71 26.58 -4.31
N LEU A 480 -14.12 25.37 -4.21
CA LEU A 480 -13.82 24.56 -5.37
C LEU A 480 -15.09 24.15 -6.11
N GLN A 481 -16.15 23.76 -5.40
CA GLN A 481 -17.44 23.45 -6.01
C GLN A 481 -17.99 24.63 -6.80
N LYS A 482 -17.98 25.84 -6.21
CA LYS A 482 -18.41 27.07 -6.89
C LYS A 482 -17.54 27.37 -8.12
N TYR A 483 -16.23 27.16 -8.00
CA TYR A 483 -15.28 27.32 -9.10
C TYR A 483 -15.58 26.38 -10.27
N LEU A 484 -15.78 25.08 -9.98
CA LEU A 484 -16.13 24.07 -10.98
C LEU A 484 -17.50 24.34 -11.61
N TYR A 485 -18.50 24.70 -10.81
CA TYR A 485 -19.82 25.08 -11.31
C TYR A 485 -19.73 26.25 -12.30
N ASN A 486 -19.01 27.31 -11.93
CA ASN A 486 -18.83 28.47 -12.82
C ASN A 486 -18.06 28.11 -14.11
N ALA A 487 -17.14 27.14 -14.05
CA ALA A 487 -16.41 26.66 -15.21
C ALA A 487 -17.31 25.95 -16.23
N VAL A 488 -18.40 25.34 -15.78
CA VAL A 488 -19.24 24.46 -16.61
C VAL A 488 -20.67 24.96 -16.80
N LYS A 489 -21.07 26.08 -16.18
CA LYS A 489 -22.46 26.59 -16.17
C LYS A 489 -23.08 26.77 -17.57
N GLU A 490 -22.27 27.02 -18.60
CA GLU A 490 -22.71 27.21 -19.99
C GLU A 490 -22.69 25.91 -20.80
N LYS A 491 -22.26 24.79 -20.20
CA LYS A 491 -22.18 23.49 -20.83
C LYS A 491 -23.45 22.72 -20.53
N ASN A 492 -24.22 22.43 -21.58
CA ASN A 492 -25.41 21.59 -21.48
C ASN A 492 -25.02 20.10 -21.41
N VAL A 493 -24.40 19.70 -20.31
CA VAL A 493 -23.92 18.33 -20.07
C VAL A 493 -24.64 17.75 -18.86
N GLU A 494 -25.38 16.66 -19.07
CA GLU A 494 -26.08 15.96 -18.01
C GLU A 494 -25.17 14.94 -17.31
N ILE A 495 -25.16 14.97 -15.98
CA ILE A 495 -24.45 14.04 -15.11
C ILE A 495 -25.42 13.59 -14.01
N ASP A 496 -25.41 12.30 -13.68
CA ASP A 496 -26.17 11.79 -12.54
C ASP A 496 -25.79 12.54 -11.26
N PHE A 497 -26.78 12.95 -10.46
CA PHE A 497 -26.54 13.77 -9.27
C PHE A 497 -25.55 13.14 -8.29
N GLY A 498 -25.65 11.82 -8.05
CA GLY A 498 -24.75 11.11 -7.16
C GLY A 498 -23.31 11.08 -7.70
N ASP A 499 -23.17 10.92 -9.02
CA ASP A 499 -21.87 11.02 -9.68
C ASP A 499 -21.31 12.45 -9.66
N ALA A 500 -22.13 13.48 -9.84
CA ALA A 500 -21.69 14.86 -9.72
C ALA A 500 -21.09 15.16 -8.33
N ILE A 501 -21.72 14.68 -7.26
CA ILE A 501 -21.18 14.78 -5.88
C ILE A 501 -19.84 14.06 -5.78
N ARG A 502 -19.77 12.79 -6.20
CA ARG A 502 -18.52 12.00 -6.12
C ARG A 502 -17.38 12.64 -6.92
N PHE A 503 -17.70 13.25 -8.05
CA PHE A 503 -16.74 13.98 -8.87
C PHE A 503 -16.19 15.20 -8.13
N ILE A 504 -17.06 16.04 -7.56
CA ILE A 504 -16.64 17.21 -6.77
C ILE A 504 -15.78 16.79 -5.58
N ASP A 505 -16.18 15.72 -4.88
CA ASP A 505 -15.45 15.18 -3.74
C ASP A 505 -14.06 14.69 -4.15
N GLY A 506 -13.97 13.95 -5.25
CA GLY A 506 -12.69 13.47 -5.77
C GLY A 506 -11.78 14.61 -6.26
N MET A 507 -12.34 15.61 -6.92
CA MET A 507 -11.63 16.82 -7.32
C MET A 507 -11.10 17.59 -6.10
N TYR A 508 -11.91 17.74 -5.05
CA TYR A 508 -11.48 18.40 -3.82
C TYR A 508 -10.41 17.61 -3.08
N GLU A 509 -10.51 16.30 -3.03
CA GLU A 509 -9.49 15.45 -2.40
C GLU A 509 -8.13 15.61 -3.08
N LEU A 510 -8.09 15.63 -4.42
CA LEU A 510 -6.87 15.90 -5.18
C LEU A 510 -6.35 17.31 -4.95
N PHE A 511 -7.24 18.30 -5.05
CA PHE A 511 -6.92 19.71 -4.85
C PHE A 511 -6.36 19.97 -3.46
N ASP A 512 -6.97 19.41 -2.42
CA ASP A 512 -6.58 19.66 -1.03
C ASP A 512 -5.17 19.15 -0.74
N ARG A 513 -4.82 17.96 -1.23
CA ARG A 513 -3.45 17.43 -1.10
C ARG A 513 -2.44 18.28 -1.87
N MET A 514 -2.80 18.71 -3.09
CA MET A 514 -1.96 19.61 -3.87
C MET A 514 -1.76 20.94 -3.15
N ARG A 515 -2.84 21.51 -2.58
CA ARG A 515 -2.83 22.73 -1.77
C ARG A 515 -1.93 22.58 -0.54
N GLN A 516 -1.97 21.45 0.15
CA GLN A 516 -1.07 21.15 1.27
C GLN A 516 0.40 21.11 0.82
N MET A 517 0.71 20.46 -0.32
CA MET A 517 2.07 20.48 -0.90
C MET A 517 2.52 21.89 -1.26
N MET A 518 1.63 22.72 -1.80
CA MET A 518 1.94 24.10 -2.19
C MET A 518 2.09 25.07 -1.01
N LYS A 519 1.58 24.72 0.18
CA LYS A 519 1.83 25.46 1.42
C LYS A 519 3.21 25.16 2.03
N ASP A 520 3.75 23.97 1.77
CA ASP A 520 5.06 23.59 2.27
C ASP A 520 6.17 24.17 1.39
N LYS A 521 7.07 24.96 2.01
CA LYS A 521 8.16 25.65 1.30
C LYS A 521 8.99 24.70 0.44
N ASN A 522 9.35 23.53 0.95
CA ASN A 522 10.27 22.62 0.26
C ASN A 522 9.57 21.88 -0.87
N PHE A 523 8.34 21.38 -0.66
CA PHE A 523 7.53 20.79 -1.72
C PHE A 523 7.28 21.75 -2.86
N ARG A 524 6.84 22.96 -2.51
CA ARG A 524 6.59 24.02 -3.48
C ARG A 524 7.81 24.28 -4.37
N GLN A 525 9.00 24.44 -3.77
CA GLN A 525 10.23 24.64 -4.54
C GLN A 525 10.55 23.43 -5.42
N MET A 526 10.41 22.20 -4.92
CA MET A 526 10.66 21.02 -5.74
C MET A 526 9.72 20.93 -6.95
N ILE A 527 8.44 21.33 -6.82
CA ILE A 527 7.47 21.34 -7.92
C ILE A 527 7.81 22.44 -8.93
N LEU A 528 8.00 23.69 -8.47
CA LEU A 528 8.30 24.84 -9.33
C LEU A 528 9.57 24.63 -10.16
N HIS A 529 10.56 23.94 -9.59
CA HIS A 529 11.82 23.64 -10.25
C HIS A 529 11.80 22.34 -11.07
N GLY A 530 10.68 21.62 -11.14
CA GLY A 530 10.55 20.38 -11.90
C GLY A 530 11.28 19.17 -11.30
N ASN A 531 11.73 19.27 -10.04
CA ASN A 531 12.43 18.19 -9.33
C ASN A 531 11.48 17.05 -8.92
N ILE A 532 10.20 17.39 -8.75
CA ILE A 532 9.09 16.45 -8.60
C ILE A 532 7.93 16.91 -9.49
N VAL A 533 7.12 15.97 -9.96
CA VAL A 533 5.92 16.28 -10.74
C VAL A 533 4.73 15.49 -10.21
N VAL A 534 3.63 16.20 -9.91
CA VAL A 534 2.42 15.63 -9.28
C VAL A 534 1.30 15.49 -10.30
N PHE A 535 0.95 14.25 -10.61
CA PHE A 535 -0.18 13.92 -11.48
C PHE A 535 -1.42 13.67 -10.63
N ASN A 536 -2.41 14.55 -10.79
CA ASN A 536 -3.69 14.45 -10.11
C ASN A 536 -4.65 13.64 -10.99
N THR A 537 -5.01 12.43 -10.56
CA THR A 537 -5.75 11.48 -11.39
C THR A 537 -7.01 10.97 -10.71
N LEU A 538 -8.14 11.08 -11.39
CA LEU A 538 -9.37 10.40 -11.02
C LEU A 538 -9.34 8.98 -11.60
N VAL A 539 -9.59 7.99 -10.75
CA VAL A 539 -9.60 6.58 -11.12
C VAL A 539 -10.93 5.92 -10.80
N ASP A 540 -11.27 4.87 -11.52
CA ASP A 540 -12.46 4.06 -11.22
C ASP A 540 -12.27 3.12 -10.02
N HIS A 541 -13.28 2.31 -9.74
CA HIS A 541 -13.27 1.31 -8.68
C HIS A 541 -12.09 0.31 -8.78
N ASN A 542 -11.71 -0.07 -10.00
CA ASN A 542 -10.58 -0.98 -10.29
C ASN A 542 -9.25 -0.24 -10.42
N ARG A 543 -9.22 1.07 -10.13
CA ARG A 543 -8.06 1.95 -10.24
C ARG A 543 -7.60 2.17 -11.68
N THR A 544 -8.48 1.98 -12.67
CA THR A 544 -8.21 2.41 -14.05
C THR A 544 -8.10 3.93 -14.06
N PRO A 545 -7.01 4.51 -14.59
CA PRO A 545 -6.92 5.95 -14.85
C PRO A 545 -8.01 6.38 -15.83
N ARG A 546 -8.86 7.34 -15.45
CA ARG A 546 -9.97 7.83 -16.28
C ARG A 546 -9.82 9.29 -16.70
N TYR A 547 -9.18 10.10 -15.87
CA TYR A 547 -9.08 11.54 -16.07
C TYR A 547 -7.86 12.11 -15.34
N ILE A 548 -7.02 12.87 -16.05
CA ILE A 548 -5.92 13.64 -15.43
C ILE A 548 -6.38 15.08 -15.26
N VAL A 549 -6.46 15.51 -14.00
CA VAL A 549 -6.85 16.87 -13.63
C VAL A 549 -5.67 17.79 -13.86
N GLN A 550 -5.88 18.88 -14.61
CA GLN A 550 -4.84 19.85 -14.97
C GLN A 550 -4.47 20.80 -13.82
N PHE A 551 -4.17 20.29 -12.63
CA PHE A 551 -3.59 21.08 -11.54
C PHE A 551 -2.09 21.28 -11.76
N VAL A 552 -1.77 22.10 -12.76
CA VAL A 552 -0.40 22.49 -13.12
C VAL A 552 0.06 23.59 -12.17
N VAL A 553 1.35 23.57 -11.76
CA VAL A 553 1.98 24.57 -10.88
C VAL A 553 2.95 25.44 -11.62
#